data_AF-A0A397GMB1-F1
#
_entry.id   AF-A0A397GMB1-F1
#
_cell.length_a   1.000
_cell.length_b   1.000
_cell.length_c   1.000
_cell.angle_alpha   90.00
_cell.angle_beta   90.00
_cell.angle_gamma   90.00
#
_symmetry.space_group_name_H-M   'P 1'
#
loop_
_entity.id
_entity.type
_entity.pdbx_description
1 polymer ?
#
loop_
_entity_poly.entity_id
_entity_poly.type
_entity_poly.pdbx_seq_one_letter_code
_entity_poly.pdbx_strand_id
1 'polypeptide(L)'
;MEARIPSLGSSTAVEIPGARRLLELLSSHQVLYAIMTLAIKALLDGWLAVLQLPRPQDVTVAGDIKIRKQDPEGYSKVWEKLLQSRSAPGQVLMMEDAPAGIEAGKAAGRKVLAVATTHTMEQLKAAGADWVPDNYEYPFQFSLSGRMLESVEGLDDSYIRYTLKAQICGMTGKSTMEIHRHIRLYREHPSLRFPEPKVIENFWPEKVIYNVSVPSQAWAFGGVIPLTVRFIPLRKGLRLDTILSRLVEYQKTTRPVPSSRSRDVVLDEYQAPNSGELDIVHDGGDWYQVTRRLQLPQSTRHCLQSVLNGLMPVTHCLNVQIGLKNPEGHTSLIRLNIPVFIHFIQAFTAVNQNTFLNLESPASTLNTPWEFLPRYEDHVRDPKPDEVNFISELPADDEGEGESLPNYSAAPELSQVPSYSTAIRSSTSSPVPF
;
A
#
# COMPACT_ATOMS: atom_id res chain seq x y z
N MET A 1 -17.48 -28.00 41.12
CA MET A 1 -16.24 -28.51 40.46
C MET A 1 -16.04 -27.83 39.11
N GLU A 2 -17.05 -27.79 38.24
CA GLU A 2 -16.97 -27.19 36.90
C GLU A 2 -16.62 -25.69 36.84
N ALA A 3 -17.03 -24.89 37.82
CA ALA A 3 -16.71 -23.45 37.86
C ALA A 3 -15.20 -23.12 37.95
N ARG A 4 -14.35 -24.09 38.32
CA ARG A 4 -12.89 -23.93 38.40
C ARG A 4 -12.18 -24.25 37.08
N ILE A 5 -12.88 -24.84 36.10
CA ILE A 5 -12.30 -25.23 34.81
C ILE A 5 -11.65 -24.03 34.09
N PRO A 6 -12.31 -22.85 33.97
CA PRO A 6 -11.70 -21.71 33.26
C PRO A 6 -10.42 -21.20 33.92
N SER A 7 -10.37 -21.16 35.25
CA SER A 7 -9.17 -20.74 35.99
C SER A 7 -8.01 -21.74 35.93
N LEU A 8 -8.32 -23.03 35.73
CA LEU A 8 -7.31 -24.10 35.67
C LEU A 8 -6.82 -24.34 34.23
N GLY A 9 -7.64 -24.06 33.22
CA GLY A 9 -7.35 -24.24 31.80
C GLY A 9 -7.07 -22.94 31.04
N SER A 10 -6.85 -21.81 31.74
CA SER A 10 -6.70 -20.49 31.11
C SER A 10 -5.52 -20.39 30.15
N SER A 11 -4.46 -21.19 30.34
CA SER A 11 -3.27 -21.19 29.48
C SER A 11 -3.46 -21.89 28.14
N THR A 12 -4.53 -22.68 27.97
CA THR A 12 -4.78 -23.49 26.76
C THR A 12 -5.98 -23.03 25.94
N ALA A 13 -6.81 -22.14 26.48
CA ALA A 13 -7.98 -21.64 25.76
C ALA A 13 -7.57 -20.52 24.81
N VAL A 14 -7.84 -20.72 23.51
CA VAL A 14 -7.59 -19.73 22.47
C VAL A 14 -8.93 -19.22 21.96
N GLU A 15 -9.04 -17.90 21.83
CA GLU A 15 -10.22 -17.26 21.24
C GLU A 15 -10.34 -17.65 19.76
N ILE A 16 -11.56 -17.89 19.29
CA ILE A 16 -11.80 -18.03 17.85
C ILE A 16 -11.48 -16.68 17.17
N PRO A 17 -10.62 -16.65 16.14
CA PRO A 17 -10.27 -15.41 15.45
C PRO A 17 -11.51 -14.60 15.03
N GLY A 18 -11.52 -13.31 15.38
CA GLY A 18 -12.61 -12.39 15.06
C GLY A 18 -13.80 -12.39 16.04
N ALA A 19 -13.88 -13.32 16.99
CA ALA A 19 -15.01 -13.41 17.92
C ALA A 19 -15.15 -12.15 18.79
N ARG A 20 -14.09 -11.67 19.42
CA ARG A 20 -14.08 -10.43 20.22
C ARG A 20 -14.52 -9.24 19.40
N ARG A 21 -13.94 -9.07 18.21
CA ARG A 21 -14.26 -7.94 17.34
C ARG A 21 -15.74 -7.96 16.95
N LEU A 22 -16.29 -9.13 16.66
CA LEU A 22 -17.72 -9.29 16.41
C LEU A 22 -18.55 -8.87 17.64
N LEU A 23 -18.24 -9.38 18.82
CA LEU A 23 -18.97 -9.06 20.06
C LEU A 23 -18.92 -7.56 20.42
N GLU A 24 -17.77 -6.92 20.21
CA GLU A 24 -17.60 -5.46 20.37
C GLU A 24 -18.43 -4.68 19.34
N LEU A 25 -18.48 -5.14 18.09
CA LEU A 25 -19.30 -4.53 17.04
C LEU A 25 -20.80 -4.66 17.36
N LEU A 26 -21.24 -5.83 17.80
CA LEU A 26 -22.63 -6.05 18.22
C LEU A 26 -22.99 -5.13 19.39
N SER A 27 -22.09 -5.01 20.38
CA SER A 27 -22.28 -4.14 21.54
C SER A 27 -22.34 -2.65 21.15
N SER A 28 -21.40 -2.17 20.34
CA SER A 28 -21.32 -0.77 19.91
C SER A 28 -22.51 -0.35 19.05
N HIS A 29 -23.07 -1.26 18.26
CA HIS A 29 -24.25 -1.02 17.43
C HIS A 29 -25.57 -1.37 18.13
N GLN A 30 -25.54 -1.70 19.43
CA GLN A 30 -26.71 -2.07 20.22
C GLN A 30 -27.53 -3.21 19.58
N VAL A 31 -26.83 -4.12 18.88
CA VAL A 31 -27.43 -5.35 18.36
C VAL A 31 -27.64 -6.29 19.54
N LEU A 32 -28.87 -6.78 19.68
CA LEU A 32 -29.19 -7.75 20.72
C LEU A 32 -28.61 -9.12 20.32
N TYR A 33 -27.85 -9.72 21.22
CA TYR A 33 -27.33 -11.06 21.03
C TYR A 33 -27.40 -11.84 22.35
N ALA A 34 -27.48 -13.16 22.22
CA ALA A 34 -27.49 -14.07 23.35
C ALA A 34 -26.60 -15.28 23.08
N ILE A 35 -26.12 -15.89 24.15
CA ILE A 35 -25.42 -17.17 24.11
C ILE A 35 -26.39 -18.25 24.58
N MET A 36 -26.53 -19.31 23.77
CA MET A 36 -27.19 -20.54 24.16
C MET A 36 -26.13 -21.63 24.34
N THR A 37 -26.03 -22.17 25.54
CA THR A 37 -25.05 -23.21 25.84
C THR A 37 -25.65 -24.30 26.72
N LEU A 38 -25.24 -25.55 26.49
CA LEU A 38 -25.50 -26.66 27.41
C LEU A 38 -24.53 -26.67 28.61
N ALA A 39 -23.66 -25.68 28.73
CA ALA A 39 -22.86 -25.45 29.93
C ALA A 39 -23.69 -24.82 31.05
N ILE A 40 -23.24 -24.97 32.31
CA ILE A 40 -23.79 -24.22 33.44
C ILE A 40 -23.32 -22.76 33.44
N LYS A 41 -24.09 -21.87 34.08
CA LYS A 41 -23.78 -20.43 34.15
C LYS A 41 -22.38 -20.13 34.68
N ALA A 42 -21.96 -20.83 35.74
CA ALA A 42 -20.65 -20.60 36.35
C ALA A 42 -19.49 -20.93 35.39
N LEU A 43 -19.66 -21.89 34.48
CA LEU A 43 -18.65 -22.26 33.50
C LEU A 43 -18.55 -21.20 32.39
N LEU A 44 -19.69 -20.73 31.88
CA LEU A 44 -19.73 -19.65 30.88
C LEU A 44 -19.16 -18.34 31.44
N ASP A 45 -19.60 -17.91 32.62
CA ASP A 45 -19.14 -16.68 33.26
C ASP A 45 -17.62 -16.69 33.49
N GLY A 46 -17.09 -17.85 33.89
CA GLY A 46 -15.65 -18.02 34.09
C GLY A 46 -14.86 -17.89 32.80
N TRP A 47 -15.32 -18.49 31.69
CA TRP A 47 -14.64 -18.35 30.39
C TRP A 47 -14.70 -16.93 29.84
N LEU A 48 -15.86 -16.26 29.93
CA LEU A 48 -16.00 -14.86 29.51
C LEU A 48 -15.07 -13.94 30.32
N ALA A 49 -14.87 -14.21 31.62
CA ALA A 49 -13.96 -13.43 32.46
C ALA A 49 -12.49 -13.70 32.13
N VAL A 50 -12.08 -14.97 31.99
CA VAL A 50 -10.70 -15.35 31.66
C VAL A 50 -10.29 -14.81 30.29
N LEU A 51 -11.15 -14.96 29.29
CA LEU A 51 -10.91 -14.45 27.94
C LEU A 51 -11.23 -12.96 27.79
N GLN A 52 -11.73 -12.29 28.83
CA GLN A 52 -12.13 -10.88 28.81
C GLN A 52 -13.06 -10.53 27.63
N LEU A 53 -14.01 -11.40 27.30
CA LEU A 53 -14.93 -11.20 26.17
C LEU A 53 -16.13 -10.33 26.58
N PRO A 54 -16.68 -9.50 25.66
CA PRO A 54 -17.89 -8.74 25.94
C PRO A 54 -19.07 -9.64 26.34
N ARG A 55 -19.79 -9.27 27.40
CA ARG A 55 -20.94 -10.04 27.88
C ARG A 55 -22.22 -9.70 27.09
N PRO A 56 -22.98 -10.71 26.64
CA PRO A 56 -24.28 -10.48 25.99
C PRO A 56 -25.30 -9.85 26.94
N GLN A 57 -26.34 -9.25 26.36
CA GLN A 57 -27.48 -8.73 27.13
C GLN A 57 -28.29 -9.85 27.79
N ASP A 58 -28.39 -11.00 27.12
CA ASP A 58 -29.10 -12.19 27.61
C ASP A 58 -28.26 -13.46 27.47
N VAL A 59 -28.42 -14.38 28.42
CA VAL A 59 -27.74 -15.68 28.42
C VAL A 59 -28.76 -16.76 28.77
N THR A 60 -28.81 -17.84 27.98
CA THR A 60 -29.54 -19.06 28.35
C THR A 60 -28.57 -20.23 28.45
N VAL A 61 -28.60 -20.92 29.59
CA VAL A 61 -27.68 -22.00 29.95
C VAL A 61 -28.43 -23.33 30.12
N ALA A 62 -27.71 -24.46 30.17
CA ALA A 62 -28.30 -25.81 30.28
C ALA A 62 -29.32 -25.96 31.43
N GLY A 63 -29.12 -25.25 32.54
CA GLY A 63 -30.02 -25.31 33.70
C GLY A 63 -31.46 -24.90 33.39
N ASP A 64 -31.68 -24.17 32.29
CA ASP A 64 -32.98 -23.65 31.86
C ASP A 64 -33.69 -24.56 30.84
N ILE A 65 -33.07 -25.68 30.43
CA ILE A 65 -33.51 -26.53 29.32
C ILE A 65 -33.72 -27.96 29.81
N LYS A 66 -34.87 -28.58 29.51
CA LYS A 66 -35.21 -29.93 29.98
C LYS A 66 -34.68 -31.03 29.04
N ILE A 67 -34.43 -30.70 27.77
CA ILE A 67 -34.03 -31.64 26.72
C ILE A 67 -32.71 -31.19 26.06
N ARG A 68 -31.81 -32.14 25.74
CA ARG A 68 -30.52 -31.86 25.08
C ARG A 68 -30.71 -31.52 23.58
N LYS A 69 -29.70 -30.92 22.93
CA LYS A 69 -29.59 -30.84 21.45
C LYS A 69 -29.82 -32.27 20.89
N GLN A 70 -30.73 -32.56 19.96
CA GLN A 70 -31.23 -31.83 18.78
C GLN A 70 -32.57 -31.08 18.97
N ASP A 71 -33.06 -30.94 20.21
CA ASP A 71 -34.35 -30.29 20.50
C ASP A 71 -34.29 -28.74 20.34
N PRO A 72 -35.28 -28.09 19.69
CA PRO A 72 -35.31 -26.64 19.50
C PRO A 72 -35.65 -25.83 20.77
N GLU A 73 -36.08 -26.45 21.88
CA GLU A 73 -36.55 -25.80 23.11
C GLU A 73 -35.58 -24.71 23.60
N GLY A 74 -34.28 -25.01 23.60
CA GLY A 74 -33.24 -24.07 24.03
C GLY A 74 -33.22 -22.77 23.21
N TYR A 75 -33.22 -22.90 21.88
CA TYR A 75 -33.20 -21.72 20.99
C TYR A 75 -34.53 -20.98 20.99
N SER A 76 -35.68 -21.67 21.12
CA SER A 76 -36.99 -21.05 21.23
C SER A 76 -37.11 -20.18 22.50
N LYS A 77 -36.61 -20.66 23.64
CA LYS A 77 -36.60 -19.86 24.89
C LYS A 77 -35.68 -18.64 24.82
N VAL A 78 -34.49 -18.81 24.23
CA VAL A 78 -33.57 -17.69 23.98
C VAL A 78 -34.25 -16.63 23.13
N TRP A 79 -34.95 -17.07 22.07
CA TRP A 79 -35.67 -16.19 21.18
C TRP A 79 -36.81 -15.44 21.88
N GLU A 80 -37.64 -16.14 22.65
CA GLU A 80 -38.73 -15.51 23.41
C GLU A 80 -38.20 -14.45 24.37
N LYS A 81 -37.12 -14.73 25.10
CA LYS A 81 -36.46 -13.75 25.99
C LYS A 81 -35.90 -12.55 25.21
N LEU A 82 -35.19 -12.80 24.11
CA LEU A 82 -34.65 -11.74 23.25
C LEU A 82 -35.74 -10.88 22.58
N LEU A 83 -36.92 -11.44 22.33
CA LEU A 83 -38.06 -10.69 21.78
C LEU A 83 -38.82 -9.89 22.85
N GLN A 84 -38.85 -10.34 24.10
CA GLN A 84 -39.49 -9.56 25.19
C GLN A 84 -38.84 -8.18 25.36
N SER A 85 -37.58 -8.02 24.95
CA SER A 85 -36.86 -6.74 24.94
C SER A 85 -37.05 -5.91 23.66
N ARG A 86 -37.94 -6.30 22.72
CA ARG A 86 -38.24 -5.54 21.49
C ARG A 86 -39.73 -5.43 21.15
N SER A 87 -40.07 -4.33 20.48
CA SER A 87 -41.44 -4.02 20.03
C SER A 87 -41.81 -4.52 18.63
N ALA A 88 -40.88 -5.13 17.87
CA ALA A 88 -41.14 -5.62 16.51
C ALA A 88 -40.35 -6.91 16.19
N PRO A 89 -40.91 -7.83 15.38
CA PRO A 89 -40.25 -9.07 14.99
C PRO A 89 -39.04 -8.79 14.07
N GLY A 90 -37.84 -9.12 14.55
CA GLY A 90 -36.60 -9.06 13.77
C GLY A 90 -36.24 -10.41 13.13
N GLN A 91 -35.28 -10.39 12.20
CA GLN A 91 -34.63 -11.61 11.74
C GLN A 91 -33.54 -12.02 12.75
N VAL A 92 -33.43 -13.31 13.05
CA VAL A 92 -32.35 -13.87 13.89
C VAL A 92 -31.43 -14.70 13.03
N LEU A 93 -30.14 -14.40 13.14
CA LEU A 93 -29.08 -15.23 12.64
C LEU A 93 -28.50 -16.02 13.82
N MET A 94 -28.44 -17.33 13.67
CA MET A 94 -27.79 -18.21 14.63
C MET A 94 -26.37 -18.54 14.14
N MET A 95 -25.39 -18.47 15.03
CA MET A 95 -24.01 -18.88 14.76
C MET A 95 -23.70 -20.16 15.56
N GLU A 96 -23.20 -21.20 14.90
CA GLU A 96 -22.99 -22.51 15.53
C GLU A 96 -21.85 -23.29 14.86
N ASP A 97 -21.12 -24.09 15.64
CA ASP A 97 -19.94 -24.84 15.16
C ASP A 97 -20.09 -26.37 15.27
N ALA A 98 -21.28 -26.85 15.65
CA ALA A 98 -21.58 -28.27 15.84
C ALA A 98 -22.86 -28.71 15.09
N PRO A 99 -22.85 -29.89 14.43
CA PRO A 99 -24.02 -30.44 13.73
C PRO A 99 -25.31 -30.47 14.56
N ALA A 100 -25.25 -30.97 15.80
CA ALA A 100 -26.43 -31.07 16.67
C ALA A 100 -27.02 -29.69 17.04
N GLY A 101 -26.18 -28.65 17.11
CA GLY A 101 -26.64 -27.28 17.30
C GLY A 101 -27.32 -26.74 16.05
N ILE A 102 -26.71 -26.96 14.87
CA ILE A 102 -27.28 -26.54 13.60
C ILE A 102 -28.68 -27.15 13.42
N GLU A 103 -28.81 -28.47 13.59
CA GLU A 103 -30.08 -29.19 13.48
C GLU A 103 -31.16 -28.60 14.41
N ALA A 104 -30.81 -28.32 15.66
CA ALA A 104 -31.72 -27.69 16.62
C ALA A 104 -32.11 -26.25 16.21
N GLY A 105 -31.18 -25.47 15.67
CA GLY A 105 -31.44 -24.14 15.10
C GLY A 105 -32.38 -24.18 13.89
N LYS A 106 -32.18 -25.17 13.01
CA LYS A 106 -33.06 -25.42 11.86
C LYS A 106 -34.45 -25.88 12.29
N ALA A 107 -34.53 -26.79 13.26
CA ALA A 107 -35.81 -27.22 13.85
C ALA A 107 -36.56 -26.04 14.51
N ALA A 108 -35.85 -25.04 15.03
CA ALA A 108 -36.40 -23.79 15.56
C ALA A 108 -36.77 -22.76 14.47
N GLY A 109 -36.70 -23.13 13.18
CA GLY A 109 -37.05 -22.28 12.04
C GLY A 109 -36.05 -21.15 11.77
N ARG A 110 -34.80 -21.26 12.25
CA ARG A 110 -33.80 -20.20 12.14
C ARG A 110 -32.87 -20.38 10.96
N LYS A 111 -32.27 -19.26 10.57
CA LYS A 111 -31.15 -19.23 9.63
C LYS A 111 -29.86 -19.43 10.42
N VAL A 112 -29.02 -20.36 9.96
CA VAL A 112 -27.82 -20.78 10.67
C VAL A 112 -26.58 -20.51 9.83
N LEU A 113 -25.68 -19.69 10.36
CA LEU A 113 -24.32 -19.48 9.89
C LEU A 113 -23.39 -20.42 10.66
N ALA A 114 -22.83 -21.42 9.99
CA ALA A 114 -21.90 -22.35 10.61
C ALA A 114 -20.50 -21.73 10.73
N VAL A 115 -19.81 -22.02 11.83
CA VAL A 115 -18.40 -21.67 12.03
C VAL A 115 -17.60 -22.96 12.06
N ALA A 116 -16.79 -23.22 11.03
CA ALA A 116 -16.01 -24.46 10.93
C ALA A 116 -14.79 -24.42 11.86
N THR A 117 -14.99 -24.82 13.13
CA THR A 117 -13.91 -24.92 14.14
C THR A 117 -13.48 -26.37 14.32
N THR A 118 -14.38 -27.21 14.84
CA THR A 118 -14.10 -28.57 15.32
C THR A 118 -14.61 -29.63 14.34
N HIS A 119 -15.57 -29.26 13.49
CA HIS A 119 -16.22 -30.15 12.52
C HIS A 119 -15.89 -29.70 11.09
N THR A 120 -15.89 -30.64 10.15
CA THR A 120 -15.62 -30.34 8.74
C THR A 120 -16.79 -29.58 8.11
N MET A 121 -16.50 -28.84 7.05
CA MET A 121 -17.54 -28.08 6.33
C MET A 121 -18.65 -29.00 5.78
N GLU A 122 -18.29 -30.22 5.36
CA GLU A 122 -19.25 -31.23 4.88
C GLU A 122 -20.22 -31.66 5.99
N GLN A 123 -19.71 -31.88 7.21
CA GLN A 123 -20.54 -32.24 8.36
C GLN A 123 -21.53 -31.13 8.70
N LEU A 124 -21.08 -29.87 8.68
CA LEU A 124 -21.91 -28.70 8.97
C LEU A 124 -22.95 -28.45 7.88
N LYS A 125 -22.59 -28.66 6.60
CA LYS A 125 -23.54 -28.61 5.46
C LYS A 125 -24.60 -29.70 5.56
N ALA A 126 -24.17 -30.94 5.88
CA ALA A 126 -25.08 -32.08 6.03
C ALA A 126 -26.10 -31.87 7.17
N ALA A 127 -25.72 -31.15 8.22
CA ALA A 127 -26.60 -30.76 9.33
C ALA A 127 -27.64 -29.69 8.95
N GLY A 128 -27.55 -29.11 7.75
CA GLY A 128 -28.55 -28.16 7.23
C GLY A 128 -28.23 -26.68 7.47
N ALA A 129 -26.97 -26.32 7.71
CA ALA A 129 -26.56 -24.92 7.81
C ALA A 129 -26.86 -24.15 6.51
N ASP A 130 -27.34 -22.91 6.64
CA ASP A 130 -27.65 -22.07 5.47
C ASP A 130 -26.39 -21.49 4.84
N TRP A 131 -25.36 -21.25 5.66
CA TRP A 131 -24.05 -20.77 5.22
C TRP A 131 -22.95 -21.49 6.00
N VAL A 132 -21.90 -21.92 5.29
CA VAL A 132 -20.70 -22.53 5.88
C VAL A 132 -19.49 -21.86 5.22
N PRO A 133 -19.01 -20.73 5.74
CA PRO A 133 -17.86 -20.01 5.19
C PRO A 133 -16.57 -20.77 5.48
N ASP A 134 -15.63 -20.79 4.53
CA ASP A 134 -14.34 -21.48 4.59
C ASP A 134 -13.29 -20.67 5.33
N ASN A 135 -12.92 -19.51 4.79
CA ASN A 135 -11.85 -18.66 5.30
C ASN A 135 -12.24 -17.18 5.36
N TYR A 136 -13.48 -16.82 4.98
CA TYR A 136 -13.95 -15.43 4.92
C TYR A 136 -13.08 -14.52 4.03
N GLU A 137 -12.26 -15.11 3.15
CA GLU A 137 -11.44 -14.40 2.17
C GLU A 137 -12.16 -14.44 0.82
N TYR A 138 -12.41 -13.26 0.27
CA TYR A 138 -13.05 -13.12 -1.02
C TYR A 138 -12.03 -12.55 -1.99
N PRO A 139 -11.33 -13.39 -2.77
CA PRO A 139 -10.37 -12.89 -3.74
C PRO A 139 -11.11 -12.02 -4.75
N PHE A 140 -10.52 -10.87 -5.06
CA PHE A 140 -10.99 -10.00 -6.12
C PHE A 140 -9.84 -9.72 -7.08
N GLN A 141 -10.18 -9.56 -8.34
CA GLN A 141 -9.27 -9.09 -9.36
C GLN A 141 -9.99 -8.05 -10.20
N PHE A 142 -9.31 -6.95 -10.48
CA PHE A 142 -9.77 -5.98 -11.46
C PHE A 142 -8.61 -5.59 -12.35
N SER A 143 -8.90 -5.39 -13.62
CA SER A 143 -7.91 -4.92 -14.60
C SER A 143 -7.91 -3.41 -14.59
N LEU A 144 -6.77 -2.81 -14.24
CA LEU A 144 -6.58 -1.37 -14.39
C LEU A 144 -6.57 -1.02 -15.88
N SER A 145 -7.35 0.00 -16.27
CA SER A 145 -7.34 0.47 -17.65
C SER A 145 -5.99 1.10 -17.96
N GLY A 146 -5.41 0.78 -19.13
CA GLY A 146 -4.17 1.41 -19.60
C GLY A 146 -4.26 2.94 -19.75
N ARG A 147 -5.48 3.51 -19.72
CA ARG A 147 -5.75 4.95 -19.74
C ARG A 147 -5.73 5.60 -18.34
N MET A 148 -5.65 4.81 -17.27
CA MET A 148 -5.55 5.35 -15.92
C MET A 148 -4.26 6.15 -15.76
N LEU A 149 -4.39 7.26 -15.05
CA LEU A 149 -3.28 8.18 -14.80
C LEU A 149 -2.45 7.66 -13.62
N GLU A 150 -1.16 7.93 -13.64
CA GLU A 150 -0.27 7.63 -12.52
C GLU A 150 -0.66 8.48 -11.30
N SER A 151 -0.37 7.98 -10.10
CA SER A 151 -0.57 8.74 -8.87
C SER A 151 0.40 9.90 -8.78
N VAL A 152 -0.14 11.06 -8.42
CA VAL A 152 0.62 12.28 -8.19
C VAL A 152 0.16 12.84 -6.85
N GLU A 153 1.02 12.77 -5.84
CA GLU A 153 0.74 13.23 -4.48
C GLU A 153 1.99 13.93 -3.94
N GLY A 154 1.83 15.01 -3.17
CA GLY A 154 2.95 15.82 -2.67
C GLY A 154 2.99 17.25 -3.21
N LEU A 155 1.96 17.68 -3.95
CA LEU A 155 1.71 19.07 -4.30
C LEU A 155 0.61 19.62 -3.39
N ASP A 156 0.63 20.91 -3.08
CA ASP A 156 -0.30 21.49 -2.11
C ASP A 156 -1.72 21.72 -2.65
N ASP A 157 -1.88 21.83 -3.97
CA ASP A 157 -3.10 22.31 -4.64
C ASP A 157 -3.74 21.28 -5.59
N SER A 158 -3.03 20.23 -5.98
CA SER A 158 -3.51 19.24 -6.94
C SER A 158 -2.93 17.85 -6.70
N TYR A 159 -3.71 16.82 -7.01
CA TYR A 159 -3.31 15.43 -6.82
C TYR A 159 -4.09 14.49 -7.72
N ILE A 160 -3.49 13.34 -7.99
CA ILE A 160 -4.16 12.16 -8.55
C ILE A 160 -3.97 11.05 -7.53
N ARG A 161 -5.06 10.67 -6.84
CA ARG A 161 -5.07 9.68 -5.77
C ARG A 161 -6.08 8.58 -6.06
N TYR A 162 -5.73 7.34 -5.74
CA TYR A 162 -6.63 6.20 -5.85
C TYR A 162 -6.96 5.64 -4.47
N THR A 163 -8.21 5.23 -4.30
CA THR A 163 -8.68 4.60 -3.07
C THR A 163 -9.46 3.35 -3.46
N LEU A 164 -8.99 2.20 -2.99
CA LEU A 164 -9.73 0.96 -3.05
C LEU A 164 -10.83 1.02 -2.00
N LYS A 165 -12.07 0.86 -2.43
CA LYS A 165 -13.25 0.91 -1.59
C LYS A 165 -13.91 -0.46 -1.61
N ALA A 166 -14.02 -1.10 -0.45
CA ALA A 166 -14.80 -2.32 -0.27
C ALA A 166 -16.07 -2.00 0.51
N GLN A 167 -17.21 -2.44 -0.01
CA GLN A 167 -18.52 -2.20 0.58
C GLN A 167 -19.27 -3.53 0.72
N ILE A 168 -19.95 -3.70 1.86
CA ILE A 168 -20.91 -4.79 2.07
C ILE A 168 -22.30 -4.17 2.02
N CYS A 169 -23.07 -4.54 1.00
CA CYS A 169 -24.44 -4.07 0.82
C CYS A 169 -25.43 -5.13 1.29
N GLY A 170 -26.41 -4.72 2.10
CA GLY A 170 -27.55 -5.58 2.45
C GLY A 170 -28.48 -5.81 1.26
N MET A 171 -29.49 -6.67 1.43
CA MET A 171 -30.47 -7.00 0.38
C MET A 171 -31.23 -5.78 -0.17
N THR A 172 -31.31 -4.69 0.61
CA THR A 172 -31.95 -3.43 0.23
C THR A 172 -31.04 -2.48 -0.56
N GLY A 173 -29.79 -2.88 -0.85
CA GLY A 173 -28.81 -2.09 -1.60
C GLY A 173 -28.15 -0.96 -0.81
N LYS A 174 -28.58 -0.70 0.44
CA LYS A 174 -27.88 0.21 1.34
C LYS A 174 -26.58 -0.44 1.81
N SER A 175 -25.47 0.30 1.70
CA SER A 175 -24.18 -0.11 2.26
C SER A 175 -24.31 -0.19 3.78
N THR A 176 -24.08 -1.38 4.33
CA THR A 176 -24.09 -1.62 5.78
C THR A 176 -22.71 -1.31 6.37
N MET A 177 -21.64 -1.54 5.59
CA MET A 177 -20.26 -1.28 6.00
C MET A 177 -19.41 -0.91 4.79
N GLU A 178 -18.48 0.02 5.00
CA GLU A 178 -17.57 0.51 3.98
C GLU A 178 -16.18 0.68 4.58
N ILE A 179 -15.17 0.16 3.88
CA ILE A 179 -13.76 0.33 4.23
C ILE A 179 -13.00 0.87 3.03
N HIS A 180 -12.05 1.76 3.29
CA HIS A 180 -11.23 2.41 2.27
C HIS A 180 -9.77 2.04 2.49
N ARG A 181 -9.03 1.89 1.39
CA ARG A 181 -7.59 1.69 1.40
C ARG A 181 -6.96 2.54 0.31
N HIS A 182 -6.03 3.40 0.71
CA HIS A 182 -5.26 4.21 -0.23
C HIS A 182 -4.30 3.32 -1.05
N ILE A 183 -4.25 3.53 -2.37
CA ILE A 183 -3.32 2.84 -3.27
C ILE A 183 -2.66 3.84 -4.22
N ARG A 184 -1.43 3.54 -4.65
CA ARG A 184 -0.71 4.33 -5.65
C ARG A 184 -0.49 3.52 -6.92
N LEU A 185 -0.65 4.17 -8.06
CA LEU A 185 -0.43 3.61 -9.38
C LEU A 185 0.82 4.23 -9.99
N TYR A 186 1.76 3.38 -10.36
CA TYR A 186 3.00 3.74 -11.05
C TYR A 186 3.02 3.06 -12.41
N ARG A 187 3.60 3.73 -13.42
CA ARG A 187 3.76 3.15 -14.75
C ARG A 187 5.21 2.81 -14.98
N GLU A 188 5.49 1.56 -15.33
CA GLU A 188 6.80 1.19 -15.84
C GLU A 188 6.94 1.66 -17.28
N HIS A 189 7.99 2.42 -17.56
CA HIS A 189 8.37 2.79 -18.91
C HIS A 189 9.47 1.86 -19.44
N PRO A 190 9.30 1.23 -20.62
CA PRO A 190 10.31 0.33 -21.19
C PRO A 190 11.70 0.97 -21.37
N SER A 191 11.74 2.28 -21.61
CA SER A 191 12.98 3.07 -21.72
C SER A 191 13.79 3.11 -20.41
N LEU A 192 13.19 2.78 -19.27
CA LEU A 192 13.89 2.67 -17.98
C LEU A 192 14.66 1.36 -17.85
N ARG A 193 14.37 0.34 -18.68
CA ARG A 193 15.07 -0.95 -18.65
C ARG A 193 16.47 -0.87 -19.24
N PHE A 194 16.70 0.09 -20.14
CA PHE A 194 17.96 0.30 -20.82
C PHE A 194 18.31 1.80 -20.81
N PRO A 195 18.77 2.33 -19.65
CA PRO A 195 19.16 3.72 -19.58
C PRO A 195 20.38 3.98 -20.48
N GLU A 196 20.24 4.90 -21.43
CA GLU A 196 21.36 5.35 -22.24
C GLU A 196 22.09 6.52 -21.55
N PRO A 197 23.44 6.51 -21.54
CA PRO A 197 24.19 7.64 -21.03
C PRO A 197 23.98 8.86 -21.91
N LYS A 198 23.74 10.01 -21.28
CA LYS A 198 23.72 11.28 -21.99
C LYS A 198 25.11 11.90 -21.92
N VAL A 199 25.81 11.92 -23.05
CA VAL A 199 27.10 12.57 -23.22
C VAL A 199 26.93 13.77 -24.16
N ILE A 200 27.36 14.94 -23.71
CA ILE A 200 27.40 16.16 -24.50
C ILE A 200 28.86 16.56 -24.64
N GLU A 201 29.40 16.33 -25.84
CA GLU A 201 30.72 16.78 -26.20
C GLU A 201 30.62 17.95 -27.17
N ASN A 202 31.36 19.02 -26.88
CA ASN A 202 31.42 20.18 -27.75
C ASN A 202 32.74 20.93 -27.50
N PHE A 203 33.00 21.92 -28.34
CA PHE A 203 34.17 22.77 -28.18
C PHE A 203 33.77 24.23 -28.35
N TRP A 204 34.41 25.08 -27.55
CA TRP A 204 34.43 26.51 -27.76
C TRP A 204 35.73 26.84 -28.49
N PRO A 205 35.67 27.28 -29.76
CA PRO A 205 36.86 27.59 -30.55
C PRO A 205 37.87 28.42 -29.78
N GLU A 206 39.13 27.97 -29.81
CA GLU A 206 40.28 28.62 -29.16
C GLU A 206 40.23 28.74 -27.62
N LYS A 207 39.17 28.24 -26.97
CA LYS A 207 39.01 28.31 -25.52
C LYS A 207 39.09 26.95 -24.85
N VAL A 208 38.18 26.03 -25.15
CA VAL A 208 38.04 24.79 -24.39
C VAL A 208 37.34 23.71 -25.20
N ILE A 209 37.78 22.46 -25.06
CA ILE A 209 36.98 21.28 -25.45
C ILE A 209 36.37 20.75 -24.16
N TYR A 210 35.08 20.44 -24.15
CA TYR A 210 34.40 19.96 -22.96
C TYR A 210 33.47 18.78 -23.26
N ASN A 211 33.35 17.91 -22.26
CA ASN A 211 32.48 16.75 -22.27
C ASN A 211 31.71 16.73 -20.94
N VAL A 212 30.39 16.76 -21.01
CA VAL A 212 29.51 16.66 -19.85
C VAL A 212 28.67 15.41 -20.00
N SER A 213 28.75 14.52 -19.00
CA SER A 213 28.09 13.23 -19.05
C SER A 213 27.32 12.91 -17.79
N VAL A 214 26.17 12.26 -18.00
CA VAL A 214 25.37 11.60 -16.98
C VAL A 214 25.16 10.16 -17.46
N PRO A 215 25.45 9.13 -16.64
CA PRO A 215 25.49 7.74 -17.11
C PRO A 215 24.11 7.17 -17.44
N SER A 216 23.04 7.86 -17.05
CA SER A 216 21.66 7.51 -17.33
C SER A 216 20.81 8.77 -17.38
N GLN A 217 19.77 8.80 -18.21
CA GLN A 217 18.72 9.83 -18.13
C GLN A 217 17.59 9.44 -17.18
N ALA A 218 17.57 8.21 -16.66
CA ALA A 218 16.57 7.67 -15.76
C ALA A 218 17.16 7.35 -14.38
N TRP A 219 16.54 7.87 -13.32
CA TRP A 219 17.03 7.75 -11.95
C TRP A 219 15.93 7.36 -10.98
N ALA A 220 16.32 6.53 -10.03
CA ALA A 220 15.48 6.15 -8.91
C ALA A 220 15.16 7.38 -8.04
N PHE A 221 13.91 7.49 -7.60
CA PHE A 221 13.53 8.38 -6.53
C PHE A 221 14.41 8.17 -5.29
N GLY A 222 14.87 9.26 -4.66
CA GLY A 222 15.81 9.22 -3.54
C GLY A 222 17.24 8.77 -3.89
N GLY A 223 17.53 8.50 -5.16
CA GLY A 223 18.85 8.09 -5.65
C GLY A 223 19.86 9.23 -5.79
N VAL A 224 21.00 8.94 -6.41
CA VAL A 224 22.09 9.91 -6.65
C VAL A 224 22.36 10.02 -8.14
N ILE A 225 22.33 11.24 -8.68
CA ILE A 225 22.72 11.52 -10.07
C ILE A 225 24.20 11.93 -10.09
N PRO A 226 25.11 11.11 -10.64
CA PRO A 226 26.47 11.51 -10.88
C PRO A 226 26.55 12.35 -12.16
N LEU A 227 27.12 13.54 -12.04
CA LEU A 227 27.41 14.46 -13.13
C LEU A 227 28.92 14.55 -13.31
N THR A 228 29.41 14.12 -14.46
CA THR A 228 30.84 14.17 -14.79
C THR A 228 31.08 15.28 -15.81
N VAL A 229 31.96 16.21 -15.47
CA VAL A 229 32.43 17.29 -16.33
C VAL A 229 33.90 17.07 -16.62
N ARG A 230 34.24 16.94 -17.90
CA ARG A 230 35.60 16.84 -18.41
C ARG A 230 35.90 18.03 -19.30
N PHE A 231 37.11 18.58 -19.26
CA PHE A 231 37.51 19.64 -20.17
C PHE A 231 39.02 19.66 -20.46
N ILE A 232 39.38 20.17 -21.64
CA ILE A 232 40.74 20.44 -22.08
C ILE A 232 40.84 21.95 -22.40
N PRO A 233 41.63 22.72 -21.64
CA PRO A 233 41.84 24.14 -21.93
C PRO A 233 42.72 24.30 -23.18
N LEU A 234 42.22 25.04 -24.18
CA LEU A 234 42.98 25.37 -25.40
C LEU A 234 43.76 26.70 -25.27
N ARG A 235 43.42 27.51 -24.26
CA ARG A 235 44.05 28.80 -23.96
C ARG A 235 44.85 28.75 -22.67
N LYS A 236 46.10 29.23 -22.70
CA LYS A 236 46.94 29.34 -21.49
C LYS A 236 46.28 30.25 -20.45
N GLY A 237 46.24 29.80 -19.20
CA GLY A 237 45.66 30.54 -18.08
C GLY A 237 44.14 30.45 -17.95
N LEU A 238 43.44 29.73 -18.83
CA LEU A 238 42.03 29.40 -18.65
C LEU A 238 41.88 28.35 -17.55
N ARG A 239 40.97 28.58 -16.60
CA ARG A 239 40.72 27.65 -15.47
C ARG A 239 39.24 27.45 -15.25
N LEU A 240 38.87 26.28 -14.76
CA LEU A 240 37.54 26.06 -14.19
C LEU A 240 37.39 26.95 -12.94
N ASP A 241 36.24 27.59 -12.80
CA ASP A 241 35.92 28.49 -11.69
C ASP A 241 34.77 27.90 -10.85
N THR A 242 33.65 27.62 -11.51
CA THR A 242 32.43 27.15 -10.84
C THR A 242 31.69 26.12 -11.68
N ILE A 243 31.01 25.18 -11.02
CA ILE A 243 29.99 24.32 -11.61
C ILE A 243 28.74 24.48 -10.76
N LEU A 244 27.70 25.08 -11.34
CA LEU A 244 26.38 25.21 -10.73
C LEU A 244 25.44 24.20 -11.39
N SER A 245 24.94 23.24 -10.62
CA SER A 245 24.02 22.21 -11.08
C SER A 245 22.66 22.39 -10.39
N ARG A 246 21.62 22.62 -11.18
CA ARG A 246 20.24 22.80 -10.69
C ARG A 246 19.32 21.79 -11.32
N LEU A 247 18.77 20.88 -10.51
CA LEU A 247 17.71 19.99 -10.96
C LEU A 247 16.37 20.68 -10.73
N VAL A 248 15.68 21.01 -11.82
CA VAL A 248 14.39 21.71 -11.78
C VAL A 248 13.28 20.74 -12.15
N GLU A 249 12.28 20.64 -11.29
CA GLU A 249 11.02 19.95 -11.57
C GLU A 249 10.00 20.95 -12.11
N TYR A 250 9.34 20.60 -13.21
CA TYR A 250 8.27 21.38 -13.82
C TYR A 250 6.98 20.57 -13.71
N GLN A 251 5.94 21.17 -13.14
CA GLN A 251 4.63 20.57 -13.02
C GLN A 251 3.62 21.42 -13.77
N LYS A 252 2.79 20.78 -14.59
CA LYS A 252 1.64 21.44 -15.23
C LYS A 252 0.38 20.73 -14.80
N THR A 253 -0.67 21.48 -14.54
CA THR A 253 -2.03 20.96 -14.33
C THR A 253 -2.89 21.49 -15.46
N THR A 254 -3.66 20.64 -16.14
CA THR A 254 -4.55 21.10 -17.23
C THR A 254 -5.99 21.30 -16.78
N ARG A 255 -6.44 20.63 -15.72
CA ARG A 255 -7.79 20.76 -15.11
C ARG A 255 -7.73 20.53 -13.60
N PRO A 256 -8.60 21.16 -12.78
CA PRO A 256 -9.74 22.00 -13.18
C PRO A 256 -9.32 23.40 -13.66
N VAL A 257 -8.27 23.99 -13.07
CA VAL A 257 -7.68 25.26 -13.51
C VAL A 257 -6.28 24.99 -14.06
N PRO A 258 -5.97 25.42 -15.30
CA PRO A 258 -4.63 25.29 -15.83
C PRO A 258 -3.61 26.03 -14.97
N SER A 259 -2.58 25.34 -14.50
CA SER A 259 -1.49 25.94 -13.74
C SER A 259 -0.16 25.36 -14.19
N SER A 260 0.89 26.16 -14.09
CA SER A 260 2.26 25.73 -14.33
C SER A 260 3.12 26.25 -13.20
N ARG A 261 3.95 25.39 -12.65
CA ARG A 261 4.92 25.70 -11.61
C ARG A 261 6.22 24.98 -11.88
N SER A 262 7.24 25.43 -11.17
CA SER A 262 8.52 24.75 -11.11
C SER A 262 9.12 24.91 -9.73
N ARG A 263 9.94 23.94 -9.33
CA ARG A 263 10.73 24.03 -8.10
C ARG A 263 12.13 23.50 -8.32
N ASP A 264 13.09 24.05 -7.57
CA ASP A 264 14.43 23.47 -7.47
C ASP A 264 14.34 22.22 -6.57
N VAL A 265 14.68 21.07 -7.13
CA VAL A 265 14.74 19.78 -6.40
C VAL A 265 16.11 19.59 -5.77
N VAL A 266 17.16 19.98 -6.50
CA VAL A 266 18.55 19.94 -6.05
C VAL A 266 19.28 21.19 -6.54
N LEU A 267 20.07 21.79 -5.65
CA LEU A 267 21.02 22.85 -5.96
C LEU A 267 22.41 22.39 -5.47
N ASP A 268 23.34 22.23 -6.40
CA ASP A 268 24.75 21.92 -6.11
C ASP A 268 25.62 23.06 -6.65
N GLU A 269 26.36 23.69 -5.76
CA GLU A 269 27.31 24.77 -6.05
C GLU A 269 28.72 24.26 -5.77
N TYR A 270 29.48 24.04 -6.84
CA TYR A 270 30.88 23.63 -6.75
C TYR A 270 31.79 24.78 -7.17
N GLN A 271 32.75 25.10 -6.31
CA GLN A 271 33.84 26.01 -6.62
C GLN A 271 35.12 25.21 -6.84
N ALA A 272 35.74 25.41 -7.99
CA ALA A 272 36.92 24.65 -8.36
C ALA A 272 38.14 25.14 -7.55
N PRO A 273 39.01 24.23 -7.08
CA PRO A 273 40.29 24.61 -6.51
C PRO A 273 41.20 25.20 -7.58
N ASN A 274 42.30 25.83 -7.16
CA ASN A 274 43.31 26.30 -8.10
C ASN A 274 43.83 25.10 -8.92
N SER A 275 44.01 25.30 -10.23
CA SER A 275 44.13 24.29 -11.31
C SER A 275 45.13 23.13 -11.14
N GLY A 276 45.89 23.05 -10.05
CA GLY A 276 46.84 21.97 -9.76
C GLY A 276 46.28 20.78 -8.97
N GLU A 277 45.02 20.82 -8.52
CA GLU A 277 44.41 19.76 -7.68
C GLU A 277 43.27 19.00 -8.37
N LEU A 278 43.03 19.23 -9.66
CA LEU A 278 41.99 18.54 -10.42
C LEU A 278 42.50 17.20 -10.94
N ASP A 279 41.64 16.18 -10.95
CA ASP A 279 41.96 14.86 -11.50
C ASP A 279 42.23 14.98 -13.01
N ILE A 280 43.34 14.38 -13.46
CA ILE A 280 43.71 14.35 -14.88
C ILE A 280 43.56 12.91 -15.40
N VAL A 281 42.75 12.76 -16.45
CA VAL A 281 42.52 11.48 -17.14
C VAL A 281 43.21 11.53 -18.50
N HIS A 282 44.05 10.54 -18.78
CA HIS A 282 44.87 10.45 -20.01
C HIS A 282 44.18 9.56 -21.05
N ASP A 283 43.04 10.00 -21.57
CA ASP A 283 42.25 9.25 -22.57
C ASP A 283 42.20 10.04 -23.89
N GLY A 284 43.23 9.85 -24.73
CA GLY A 284 43.40 10.61 -25.98
C GLY A 284 43.77 12.10 -25.78
N GLY A 285 44.04 12.52 -24.55
CA GLY A 285 44.48 13.86 -24.14
C GLY A 285 44.45 14.04 -22.63
N ASP A 286 45.02 15.13 -22.11
CA ASP A 286 45.03 15.47 -20.67
C ASP A 286 43.71 16.13 -20.27
N TRP A 287 42.68 15.31 -20.03
CA TRP A 287 41.36 15.78 -19.61
C TRP A 287 41.36 16.09 -18.12
N TYR A 288 41.02 17.32 -17.74
CA TYR A 288 40.65 17.64 -16.36
C TYR A 288 39.25 17.12 -16.10
N GLN A 289 39.05 16.35 -15.03
CA GLN A 289 37.78 15.73 -14.68
C GLN A 289 37.29 16.18 -13.30
N VAL A 290 35.99 16.48 -13.21
CA VAL A 290 35.26 16.70 -11.96
C VAL A 290 33.98 15.89 -11.99
N THR A 291 33.72 15.12 -10.93
CA THR A 291 32.47 14.36 -10.77
C THR A 291 31.70 14.86 -9.55
N ARG A 292 30.46 15.31 -9.78
CA ARG A 292 29.51 15.74 -8.74
C ARG A 292 28.47 14.67 -8.49
N ARG A 293 27.98 14.54 -7.26
CA ARG A 293 26.96 13.58 -6.85
C ARG A 293 25.74 14.35 -6.32
N LEU A 294 24.69 14.42 -7.14
CA LEU A 294 23.47 15.16 -6.82
C LEU A 294 22.49 14.22 -6.12
N GLN A 295 22.32 14.36 -4.81
CA GLN A 295 21.41 13.54 -4.00
C GLN A 295 19.96 13.98 -4.23
N LEU A 296 19.10 13.07 -4.68
CA LEU A 296 17.68 13.33 -4.82
C LEU A 296 16.98 13.27 -3.46
N PRO A 297 15.99 14.15 -3.20
CA PRO A 297 15.16 14.06 -2.02
C PRO A 297 14.39 12.74 -1.94
N GLN A 298 14.12 12.30 -0.72
CA GLN A 298 13.33 11.09 -0.42
C GLN A 298 11.87 11.40 -0.07
N SER A 299 11.44 12.67 -0.18
CA SER A 299 10.06 13.08 0.09
C SER A 299 9.36 13.57 -1.18
N THR A 300 8.11 13.12 -1.36
CA THR A 300 7.22 13.55 -2.46
C THR A 300 6.91 15.05 -2.46
N ARG A 301 7.02 15.68 -1.28
CA ARG A 301 6.89 17.14 -1.10
C ARG A 301 8.05 17.93 -1.70
N HIS A 302 9.21 17.31 -1.85
CA HIS A 302 10.41 17.96 -2.38
C HIS A 302 10.78 17.48 -3.79
N CYS A 303 10.44 16.23 -4.14
CA CYS A 303 10.67 15.66 -5.45
C CYS A 303 9.49 14.75 -5.82
N LEU A 304 8.92 14.89 -7.01
CA LEU A 304 7.97 13.92 -7.56
C LEU A 304 8.68 13.01 -8.55
N GLN A 305 8.06 11.86 -8.83
CA GLN A 305 8.39 11.10 -10.03
C GLN A 305 8.04 11.90 -11.28
N SER A 306 8.75 11.63 -12.37
CA SER A 306 8.36 12.09 -13.70
C SER A 306 7.09 11.35 -14.13
N VAL A 307 6.15 12.10 -14.70
CA VAL A 307 4.83 11.61 -15.10
C VAL A 307 4.52 12.14 -16.49
N LEU A 308 4.21 11.25 -17.42
CA LEU A 308 3.99 11.59 -18.84
C LEU A 308 2.52 11.62 -19.23
N ASN A 309 1.64 11.92 -18.27
CA ASN A 309 0.21 11.94 -18.49
C ASN A 309 -0.28 13.32 -19.02
N GLY A 310 -1.49 13.38 -19.58
CA GLY A 310 -2.03 14.62 -20.16
C GLY A 310 -2.71 15.58 -19.15
N LEU A 311 -2.88 15.17 -17.89
CA LEU A 311 -3.62 15.93 -16.88
C LEU A 311 -2.68 16.71 -15.95
N MET A 312 -1.72 16.00 -15.38
CA MET A 312 -0.71 16.49 -14.45
C MET A 312 0.68 15.96 -14.81
N PRO A 313 1.25 16.37 -15.97
CA PRO A 313 2.61 15.98 -16.31
C PRO A 313 3.63 16.61 -15.35
N VAL A 314 4.63 15.82 -15.01
CA VAL A 314 5.77 16.22 -14.19
C VAL A 314 7.05 15.86 -14.95
N THR A 315 7.92 16.84 -15.20
CA THR A 315 9.17 16.64 -15.93
C THR A 315 10.34 17.26 -15.21
N HIS A 316 11.53 16.68 -15.34
CA HIS A 316 12.73 17.16 -14.65
C HIS A 316 13.82 17.54 -15.66
N CYS A 317 14.55 18.61 -15.37
CA CYS A 317 15.66 19.09 -16.18
C CYS A 317 16.84 19.47 -15.28
N LEU A 318 17.99 18.87 -15.55
CA LEU A 318 19.25 19.24 -14.93
C LEU A 318 19.90 20.37 -15.74
N ASN A 319 19.90 21.57 -15.17
CA ASN A 319 20.54 22.75 -15.71
C ASN A 319 21.96 22.83 -15.16
N VAL A 320 22.97 22.68 -16.02
CA VAL A 320 24.38 22.75 -15.64
C VAL A 320 24.98 24.03 -16.19
N GLN A 321 25.59 24.83 -15.31
CA GLN A 321 26.35 26.02 -15.70
C GLN A 321 27.81 25.86 -15.28
N ILE A 322 28.72 25.97 -16.24
CA ILE A 322 30.17 25.82 -16.02
C ILE A 322 30.82 27.18 -16.24
N GLY A 323 31.30 27.78 -15.16
CA GLY A 323 32.06 29.02 -15.15
C GLY A 323 33.55 28.76 -15.40
N LEU A 324 34.14 29.48 -16.34
CA LEU A 324 35.55 29.41 -16.70
C LEU A 324 36.19 30.78 -16.51
N LYS A 325 37.23 30.85 -15.68
CA LYS A 325 37.98 32.07 -15.42
C LYS A 325 39.05 32.25 -16.49
N ASN A 326 38.96 33.35 -17.24
CA ASN A 326 39.95 33.70 -18.25
C ASN A 326 41.19 34.37 -17.61
N PRO A 327 42.36 34.31 -18.28
CA PRO A 327 43.57 34.99 -17.82
C PRO A 327 43.40 36.52 -17.69
N GLU A 328 42.48 37.11 -18.43
CA GLU A 328 42.15 38.54 -18.40
C GLU A 328 41.28 38.94 -17.19
N GLY A 329 40.85 37.97 -16.37
CA GLY A 329 40.07 38.19 -15.14
C GLY A 329 38.55 38.09 -15.29
N HIS A 330 38.01 38.03 -16.52
CA HIS A 330 36.58 37.84 -16.76
C HIS A 330 36.17 36.35 -16.81
N THR A 331 34.90 36.04 -16.52
CA THR A 331 34.37 34.66 -16.51
C THR A 331 33.54 34.37 -17.76
N SER A 332 33.85 33.28 -18.46
CA SER A 332 33.01 32.71 -19.53
C SER A 332 32.08 31.65 -18.95
N LEU A 333 30.87 31.48 -19.50
CA LEU A 333 29.88 30.55 -18.95
C LEU A 333 29.34 29.61 -20.04
N ILE A 334 29.41 28.31 -19.79
CA ILE A 334 28.77 27.28 -20.61
C ILE A 334 27.47 26.87 -19.92
N ARG A 335 26.36 26.77 -20.66
CA ARG A 335 25.05 26.37 -20.13
C ARG A 335 24.52 25.15 -20.89
N LEU A 336 24.09 24.14 -20.15
CA LEU A 336 23.57 22.88 -20.68
C LEU A 336 22.28 22.52 -19.95
N ASN A 337 21.33 21.93 -20.68
CA ASN A 337 20.07 21.44 -20.16
C ASN A 337 19.97 19.95 -20.48
N ILE A 338 19.92 19.11 -19.46
CA ILE A 338 19.88 17.65 -19.58
C ILE A 338 18.53 17.16 -19.04
N PRO A 339 17.63 16.62 -19.87
CA PRO A 339 16.40 16.01 -19.40
C PRO A 339 16.71 14.83 -18.48
N VAL A 340 16.03 14.79 -17.34
CA VAL A 340 16.12 13.73 -16.33
C VAL A 340 14.73 13.14 -16.14
N PHE A 341 14.66 11.82 -16.02
CA PHE A 341 13.46 11.08 -15.70
C PHE A 341 13.62 10.45 -14.33
N ILE A 342 12.76 10.82 -13.38
CA ILE A 342 12.75 10.27 -12.03
C ILE A 342 11.63 9.24 -11.95
N HIS A 343 11.91 8.05 -11.42
CA HIS A 343 10.89 7.03 -11.26
C HIS A 343 10.96 6.38 -9.88
N PHE A 344 9.82 5.95 -9.36
CA PHE A 344 9.82 5.06 -8.22
C PHE A 344 10.32 3.69 -8.67
N ILE A 345 11.23 3.11 -7.90
CA ILE A 345 11.51 1.69 -8.01
C ILE A 345 10.49 1.00 -7.13
N GLN A 346 9.87 -0.07 -7.64
CA GLN A 346 9.12 -0.98 -6.79
C GLN A 346 10.15 -1.56 -5.81
N ALA A 347 10.05 -1.19 -4.53
CA ALA A 347 10.82 -1.89 -3.51
C ALA A 347 10.40 -3.35 -3.65
N PHE A 348 11.28 -4.18 -4.22
CA PHE A 348 11.24 -5.59 -3.91
C PHE A 348 11.41 -5.61 -2.41
N THR A 349 10.31 -5.82 -1.69
CA THR A 349 10.38 -6.29 -0.33
C THR A 349 11.19 -7.56 -0.42
N ALA A 350 12.47 -7.45 -0.10
CA ALA A 350 13.36 -8.57 0.18
C ALA A 350 12.87 -9.22 1.47
N VAL A 351 11.67 -9.80 1.43
CA VAL A 351 11.30 -10.87 2.33
C VAL A 351 11.93 -12.10 1.71
N ASN A 352 13.12 -12.41 2.24
CA ASN A 352 13.97 -13.59 2.07
C ASN A 352 15.36 -13.24 1.53
N GLN A 353 16.30 -13.18 2.47
CA GLN A 353 17.71 -13.38 2.21
C GLN A 353 17.87 -14.65 1.35
N ASN A 354 18.67 -14.54 0.28
CA ASN A 354 19.04 -15.58 -0.70
C ASN A 354 18.14 -15.79 -1.93
N THR A 355 17.91 -14.75 -2.73
CA THR A 355 17.68 -15.00 -4.17
C THR A 355 18.21 -13.85 -5.03
N PHE A 356 19.45 -14.03 -5.52
CA PHE A 356 19.86 -13.39 -6.76
C PHE A 356 19.01 -14.02 -7.88
N LEU A 357 18.25 -13.22 -8.62
CA LEU A 357 17.63 -13.71 -9.85
C LEU A 357 18.04 -12.84 -11.03
N ASN A 358 18.95 -13.45 -11.80
CA ASN A 358 19.16 -13.21 -13.21
C ASN A 358 17.82 -13.22 -13.96
N LEU A 359 17.74 -12.33 -14.93
CA LEU A 359 16.64 -12.13 -15.85
C LEU A 359 16.65 -13.25 -16.90
N GLU A 360 15.95 -14.36 -16.68
CA GLU A 360 15.58 -15.30 -17.76
C GLU A 360 14.11 -15.76 -17.67
N SER A 361 13.56 -15.99 -18.86
CA SER A 361 12.17 -16.10 -19.31
C SER A 361 11.22 -17.08 -18.57
N PRO A 362 9.88 -16.94 -18.74
CA PRO A 362 8.89 -17.67 -17.96
C PRO A 362 8.62 -19.04 -18.57
N ALA A 363 9.16 -20.09 -17.96
CA ALA A 363 8.66 -21.44 -18.15
C ALA A 363 8.94 -22.26 -16.88
N SER A 364 7.92 -23.00 -16.43
CA SER A 364 7.93 -23.98 -15.34
C SER A 364 7.94 -23.46 -13.90
N THR A 365 6.75 -23.23 -13.35
CA THR A 365 6.40 -23.57 -11.95
C THR A 365 4.88 -23.79 -11.84
N LEU A 366 4.37 -24.77 -12.59
CA LEU A 366 3.16 -25.49 -12.19
C LEU A 366 3.63 -26.61 -11.26
N ASN A 367 3.52 -26.41 -9.95
CA ASN A 367 3.37 -27.44 -8.90
C ASN A 367 3.86 -26.90 -7.55
N THR A 368 2.99 -26.17 -6.85
CA THR A 368 2.97 -26.15 -5.39
C THR A 368 1.50 -26.32 -4.98
N PRO A 369 1.16 -27.38 -4.21
CA PRO A 369 -0.18 -27.55 -3.66
C PRO A 369 -0.52 -26.36 -2.75
N TRP A 370 -1.79 -25.95 -2.77
CA TRP A 370 -2.42 -24.86 -2.01
C TRP A 370 -2.36 -24.99 -0.47
N GLU A 371 -1.19 -25.29 0.10
CA GLU A 371 -1.04 -25.35 1.56
C GLU A 371 -0.69 -23.97 2.13
N PHE A 372 -1.73 -23.40 2.73
CA PHE A 372 -1.79 -22.22 3.61
C PHE A 372 -1.78 -20.86 2.89
N LEU A 373 -2.99 -20.32 2.69
CA LEU A 373 -3.20 -18.89 2.54
C LEU A 373 -2.70 -18.18 3.81
N PRO A 374 -2.03 -17.02 3.70
CA PRO A 374 -1.54 -16.28 4.86
C PRO A 374 -2.72 -15.96 5.79
N ARG A 375 -2.55 -16.15 7.11
CA ARG A 375 -3.61 -15.80 8.07
C ARG A 375 -3.85 -14.29 7.99
N TYR A 376 -5.04 -13.84 8.38
CA TYR A 376 -5.37 -12.40 8.44
C TYR A 376 -4.32 -11.56 9.19
N GLU A 377 -3.62 -12.17 10.14
CA GLU A 377 -2.57 -11.56 10.96
C GLU A 377 -1.22 -11.45 10.24
N ASP A 378 -0.99 -12.28 9.23
CA ASP A 378 0.26 -12.40 8.47
C ASP A 378 0.29 -11.52 7.21
N HIS A 379 -0.70 -10.63 7.02
CA HIS A 379 -0.72 -9.71 5.89
C HIS A 379 0.40 -8.66 6.04
N VAL A 380 1.56 -8.94 5.45
CA VAL A 380 2.60 -7.93 5.30
C VAL A 380 2.12 -6.94 4.24
N ARG A 381 1.96 -5.67 4.63
CA ARG A 381 1.62 -4.59 3.70
C ARG A 381 2.87 -4.25 2.90
N ASP A 382 2.72 -4.06 1.59
CA ASP A 382 3.79 -3.45 0.80
C ASP A 382 4.03 -2.03 1.32
N PRO A 383 5.24 -1.70 1.82
CA PRO A 383 5.57 -0.36 2.26
C PRO A 383 5.54 0.58 1.05
N LYS A 384 5.04 1.81 1.22
CA LYS A 384 5.12 2.80 0.14
C LYS A 384 6.58 3.21 -0.08
N PRO A 385 6.99 3.63 -1.28
CA PRO A 385 8.38 4.02 -1.54
C PRO A 385 8.93 5.14 -0.64
N ASP A 386 8.07 6.00 -0.09
CA ASP A 386 8.38 7.06 0.89
C ASP A 386 8.36 6.57 2.35
N GLU A 387 7.84 5.37 2.60
CA GLU A 387 7.87 4.68 3.91
C GLU A 387 9.08 3.73 4.03
N VAL A 388 9.73 3.41 2.91
CA VAL A 388 10.99 2.65 2.89
C VAL A 388 12.13 3.60 3.23
N ASN A 389 12.42 3.76 4.52
CA ASN A 389 13.69 4.34 4.95
C ASN A 389 14.80 3.46 4.36
N PHE A 390 15.52 3.96 3.35
CA PHE A 390 16.72 3.30 2.86
C PHE A 390 17.66 3.14 4.06
N ILE A 391 17.96 1.89 4.41
CA ILE A 391 18.78 1.51 5.56
C ILE A 391 20.11 2.25 5.46
N SER A 392 20.22 3.36 6.19
CA SER A 392 21.48 3.89 6.68
C SER A 392 21.31 3.95 8.19
N GLU A 393 22.01 3.06 8.88
CA GLU A 393 22.15 3.10 10.33
C GLU A 393 22.78 4.43 10.72
N LEU A 394 21.94 5.39 11.12
CA LEU A 394 22.36 6.49 11.97
C LEU A 394 21.56 6.40 13.27
N PRO A 395 22.17 6.76 14.41
CA PRO A 395 21.57 6.56 15.72
C PRO A 395 20.26 7.33 15.82
N ALA A 396 19.26 6.69 16.40
CA ALA A 396 18.01 7.31 16.79
C ALA A 396 18.32 8.44 17.77
N ASP A 397 18.14 9.69 17.32
CA ASP A 397 17.85 10.88 18.11
C ASP A 397 17.59 12.04 17.14
N ASP A 398 16.37 12.11 16.60
CA ASP A 398 15.55 13.34 16.50
C ASP A 398 14.17 12.92 15.95
N GLU A 399 13.13 13.00 16.79
CA GLU A 399 11.74 12.90 16.32
C GLU A 399 11.41 14.19 15.55
N GLY A 400 11.94 14.30 14.32
CA GLY A 400 11.48 15.28 13.35
C GLY A 400 10.06 14.92 12.94
N GLU A 401 9.11 15.82 13.18
CA GLU A 401 7.71 15.73 12.75
C GLU A 401 7.61 15.15 11.33
N GLY A 402 7.15 13.92 11.22
CA GLY A 402 6.83 13.31 9.93
C GLY A 402 5.76 14.16 9.25
N GLU A 403 6.14 14.95 8.25
CA GLU A 403 5.26 15.87 7.56
C GLU A 403 4.08 15.13 6.90
N SER A 404 2.93 15.09 7.59
CA SER A 404 1.71 14.47 7.09
C SER A 404 1.29 15.10 5.76
N LEU A 405 0.89 14.31 4.76
CA LEU A 405 0.43 14.81 3.46
C LEU A 405 -0.54 16.01 3.59
N PRO A 406 -0.51 17.00 2.67
CA PRO A 406 -1.45 18.12 2.66
C PRO A 406 -2.91 17.66 2.79
N ASN A 407 -3.75 18.50 3.40
CA ASN A 407 -5.17 18.18 3.52
C ASN A 407 -5.88 18.51 2.20
N TYR A 408 -6.32 17.48 1.50
CA TYR A 408 -6.85 17.59 0.15
C TYR A 408 -8.39 17.63 0.15
N SER A 409 -8.99 18.57 -0.59
CA SER A 409 -10.44 18.57 -0.87
C SER A 409 -10.75 17.90 -2.20
N ALA A 410 -11.66 16.92 -2.21
CA ALA A 410 -12.02 16.18 -3.42
C ALA A 410 -12.85 17.02 -4.40
N ALA A 411 -12.44 17.02 -5.69
CA ALA A 411 -13.25 17.52 -6.79
C ALA A 411 -14.01 16.35 -7.45
N PRO A 412 -15.36 16.40 -7.56
CA PRO A 412 -16.17 15.25 -7.99
C PRO A 412 -16.07 14.90 -9.50
N GLU A 413 -15.53 15.78 -10.35
CA GLU A 413 -15.71 15.69 -11.81
C GLU A 413 -14.78 14.71 -12.55
N LEU A 414 -13.71 14.20 -11.92
CA LEU A 414 -12.72 13.32 -12.58
C LEU A 414 -12.78 11.85 -12.11
N SER A 415 -13.67 11.54 -11.17
CA SER A 415 -13.85 10.22 -10.57
C SER A 415 -14.77 9.33 -11.43
N GLN A 416 -14.40 9.03 -12.68
CA GLN A 416 -14.98 7.88 -13.38
C GLN A 416 -14.20 6.63 -12.98
N VAL A 417 -14.41 6.17 -11.74
CA VAL A 417 -13.91 4.89 -11.28
C VAL A 417 -14.90 3.82 -11.79
N PRO A 418 -14.47 2.79 -12.53
CA PRO A 418 -15.32 1.64 -12.78
C PRO A 418 -15.67 0.99 -11.44
N SER A 419 -16.95 1.02 -11.07
CA SER A 419 -17.46 0.26 -9.94
C SER A 419 -17.51 -1.22 -10.35
N TYR A 420 -16.58 -2.02 -9.87
CA TYR A 420 -16.65 -3.47 -10.04
C TYR A 420 -17.51 -4.05 -8.93
N SER A 421 -18.70 -4.54 -9.28
CA SER A 421 -19.52 -5.35 -8.38
C SER A 421 -19.17 -6.82 -8.61
N THR A 422 -18.32 -7.41 -7.77
CA THR A 422 -18.20 -8.87 -7.75
C THR A 422 -19.49 -9.43 -7.17
N ALA A 423 -20.25 -10.14 -8.00
CA ALA A 423 -21.57 -10.64 -7.70
C ALA A 423 -21.51 -11.82 -6.73
N ILE A 424 -21.65 -11.58 -5.42
CA ILE A 424 -22.19 -12.58 -4.51
C ILE A 424 -23.72 -12.47 -4.56
N ARG A 425 -24.31 -12.79 -5.71
CA ARG A 425 -25.70 -13.25 -5.78
C ARG A 425 -25.63 -14.70 -6.21
N SER A 426 -25.56 -15.60 -5.23
CA SER A 426 -25.81 -17.02 -5.46
C SER A 426 -27.30 -17.20 -5.77
N SER A 427 -27.69 -16.85 -6.99
CA SER A 427 -28.84 -17.43 -7.64
C SER A 427 -28.35 -17.88 -9.01
N THR A 428 -28.47 -19.19 -9.23
CA THR A 428 -28.30 -19.89 -10.50
C THR A 428 -28.55 -18.99 -11.71
N SER A 429 -27.56 -18.97 -12.61
CA SER A 429 -27.46 -18.19 -13.85
C SER A 429 -27.21 -16.69 -13.68
N SER A 430 -25.95 -16.30 -13.83
CA SER A 430 -25.63 -15.10 -14.61
C SER A 430 -24.41 -15.39 -15.49
N PRO A 431 -24.59 -15.47 -16.82
CA PRO A 431 -23.51 -15.45 -17.77
C PRO A 431 -23.22 -13.99 -18.10
N VAL A 432 -22.09 -13.45 -17.64
CA VAL A 432 -21.48 -12.31 -18.31
C VAL A 432 -19.99 -12.62 -18.45
N PRO A 433 -19.56 -13.10 -19.63
CA PRO A 433 -18.16 -13.24 -19.96
C PRO A 433 -17.58 -11.89 -20.42
N PHE A 434 -16.39 -11.58 -19.90
CA PHE A 434 -15.37 -10.59 -20.33
C PHE A 434 -15.75 -9.12 -20.49
#